data_AF-A0A3M0BFK1-F1
#
_entry.id   AF-A0A3M0BFK1-F1
#
_cell.length_a   1.000
_cell.length_b   1.000
_cell.length_c   1.000
_cell.angle_alpha   90.00
_cell.angle_beta   90.00
_cell.angle_gamma   90.00
#
_symmetry.space_group_name_H-M   'P 1'
#
loop_
_entity.id
_entity.type
_entity.pdbx_description
1 polymer ?
#
loop_
_entity_poly.entity_id
_entity_poly.type
_entity_poly.pdbx_seq_one_letter_code
_entity_poly.pdbx_strand_id
1 'polypeptide(L)'
;MKIVKITIALFIILFIFQILTGIFLFYEKYGFTVSYISNHILGNPDKFINPKTVLGLIEIVMPHFFAIFLVIFIISHLLYFFKIKIYHFILSGITFLAGFLDIISNFLILKISSSFAYLKIFSFLTFEFGIFLMIFILFFNIISKLNH
;
A
#
# COMPACT_ATOMS: atom_id res chain seq x y z
N MET A 1 11.85 28.62 2.55
CA MET A 1 10.75 27.79 3.12
C MET A 1 9.51 27.66 2.21
N LYS A 2 9.08 28.67 1.43
CA LYS A 2 7.87 28.55 0.56
C LYS A 2 7.96 27.43 -0.49
N ILE A 3 9.10 27.28 -1.16
CA ILE A 3 9.31 26.25 -2.20
C ILE A 3 9.12 24.83 -1.63
N VAL A 4 9.76 24.53 -0.50
CA VAL A 4 9.63 23.23 0.19
C VAL A 4 8.16 22.94 0.55
N LYS A 5 7.40 23.93 1.02
CA LYS A 5 5.97 23.76 1.33
C LYS A 5 5.14 23.39 0.10
N ILE A 6 5.40 24.03 -1.05
CA ILE A 6 4.71 23.73 -2.31
C ILE A 6 5.05 22.30 -2.78
N THR A 7 6.33 21.92 -2.74
CA THR A 7 6.75 20.56 -3.11
C THR A 7 6.06 19.50 -2.26
N ILE A 8 5.96 19.73 -0.94
CA ILE A 8 5.29 18.78 -0.06
C ILE A 8 3.78 18.77 -0.29
N ALA A 9 3.14 19.91 -0.59
CA ALA A 9 1.72 19.94 -0.94
C ALA A 9 1.42 19.16 -2.23
N LEU A 10 2.23 19.33 -3.27
CA LEU A 10 2.13 18.54 -4.51
C LEU A 10 2.33 17.05 -4.25
N PHE A 11 3.29 16.71 -3.38
CA PHE A 11 3.51 15.33 -2.95
C PHE A 11 2.26 14.75 -2.27
N ILE A 12 1.65 15.46 -1.32
CA ILE A 12 0.41 15.02 -0.66
C ILE A 12 -0.71 14.77 -1.67
N ILE A 13 -0.91 15.66 -2.65
CA ILE A 13 -1.92 15.50 -3.70
C ILE A 13 -1.69 14.23 -4.52
N LEU A 14 -0.44 13.98 -4.93
CA LEU A 14 -0.06 12.76 -5.65
C LEU A 14 -0.39 11.50 -4.83
N PHE A 15 -0.15 11.53 -3.52
CA PHE A 15 -0.44 10.38 -2.68
C PHE A 15 -1.93 10.16 -2.40
N ILE A 16 -2.72 11.23 -2.32
CA ILE A 16 -4.18 11.09 -2.27
C ILE A 16 -4.66 10.38 -3.55
N PHE A 17 -4.12 10.76 -4.71
CA PHE A 17 -4.42 10.09 -5.97
C PHE A 17 -3.96 8.62 -5.98
N GLN A 18 -2.80 8.33 -5.41
CA GLN A 18 -2.31 6.96 -5.24
C GLN A 18 -3.26 6.11 -4.38
N ILE A 19 -3.74 6.62 -3.25
CA ILE A 19 -4.69 5.90 -2.37
C ILE A 19 -6.01 5.63 -3.12
N LEU A 20 -6.55 6.65 -3.79
CA LEU A 20 -7.81 6.51 -4.53
C LEU A 20 -7.70 5.50 -5.67
N THR A 21 -6.63 5.59 -6.45
CA THR A 21 -6.39 4.64 -7.56
C THR A 21 -6.03 3.25 -7.06
N GLY A 22 -5.31 3.13 -5.94
CA GLY A 22 -5.00 1.87 -5.27
C GLY A 22 -6.27 1.14 -4.82
N ILE A 23 -7.16 1.81 -4.10
CA ILE A 23 -8.46 1.27 -3.65
C ILE A 23 -9.32 0.88 -4.86
N PHE A 24 -9.41 1.73 -5.87
CA PHE A 24 -10.19 1.46 -7.07
C PHE A 24 -9.67 0.22 -7.82
N LEU A 25 -8.35 0.14 -8.06
CA LEU A 25 -7.74 -1.01 -8.73
C LEU A 25 -7.85 -2.29 -7.91
N PHE A 26 -7.79 -2.21 -6.58
CA PHE A 26 -8.00 -3.36 -5.72
C PHE A 26 -9.45 -3.84 -5.80
N TYR A 27 -10.42 -2.93 -5.80
CA TYR A 27 -11.83 -3.25 -5.98
C TYR A 27 -12.10 -3.90 -7.33
N GLU A 28 -11.63 -3.31 -8.43
CA GLU A 28 -11.84 -3.83 -9.78
C GLU A 28 -11.21 -5.23 -9.95
N LYS A 29 -10.04 -5.48 -9.36
CA LYS A 29 -9.39 -6.79 -9.44
C LYS A 29 -10.03 -7.82 -8.50
N TYR A 30 -10.35 -7.44 -7.28
CA TYR A 30 -10.58 -8.41 -6.19
C TYR A 30 -11.94 -8.28 -5.50
N GLY A 31 -12.68 -7.20 -5.72
CA GLY A 31 -14.02 -6.97 -5.16
C GLY A 31 -14.11 -7.04 -3.64
N PHE A 32 -12.99 -6.84 -2.92
CA PHE A 32 -12.83 -7.03 -1.47
C PHE A 32 -13.36 -8.37 -0.92
N THR A 33 -13.52 -9.39 -1.77
CA THR A 33 -14.12 -10.66 -1.40
C THR A 33 -13.12 -11.79 -1.57
N VAL A 34 -13.02 -12.63 -0.54
CA VAL A 34 -12.08 -13.77 -0.47
C VAL A 34 -12.25 -14.72 -1.67
N SER A 35 -13.49 -14.99 -2.08
CA SER A 35 -13.80 -15.85 -3.22
C SER A 35 -13.32 -15.25 -4.55
N TYR A 36 -13.47 -13.94 -4.75
CA TYR A 36 -12.99 -13.26 -5.95
C TYR A 36 -11.46 -13.24 -6.03
N ILE A 37 -10.78 -13.01 -4.90
CA ILE A 37 -9.31 -13.08 -4.82
C ILE A 37 -8.82 -14.49 -5.19
N SER A 38 -9.43 -15.51 -4.60
CA SER A 38 -9.06 -16.90 -4.84
C SER A 38 -9.29 -17.29 -6.30
N ASN A 39 -10.46 -16.95 -6.87
CA ASN A 39 -10.78 -17.20 -8.27
C ASN A 39 -9.84 -16.45 -9.23
N HIS A 40 -9.43 -15.23 -8.91
CA HIS A 40 -8.50 -14.48 -9.76
C HIS A 40 -7.09 -15.12 -9.75
N ILE A 41 -6.62 -15.60 -8.59
CA ILE A 41 -5.25 -16.11 -8.47
C ILE A 41 -5.14 -17.57 -8.92
N LEU A 42 -6.06 -18.43 -8.47
CA LEU A 42 -6.09 -19.86 -8.78
C LEU A 42 -6.79 -20.18 -10.11
N GLY A 43 -7.40 -19.18 -10.74
CA GLY A 43 -8.22 -19.38 -11.92
C GLY A 43 -9.63 -19.84 -11.59
N ASN A 44 -10.53 -19.68 -12.55
CA ASN A 44 -11.89 -20.17 -12.47
C ASN A 44 -12.36 -20.54 -13.89
N PRO A 45 -12.62 -21.84 -14.17
CA PRO A 45 -12.99 -22.29 -15.50
C PRO A 45 -14.37 -21.76 -15.93
N ASP A 46 -15.31 -21.59 -15.00
CA ASP A 46 -16.65 -21.07 -15.27
C ASP A 46 -16.63 -19.60 -15.70
N LYS A 47 -15.57 -18.87 -15.33
CA LYS A 47 -15.33 -17.47 -15.71
C LYS A 47 -14.26 -17.33 -16.79
N PHE A 48 -13.76 -18.44 -17.36
CA PHE A 48 -12.66 -18.47 -18.33
C PHE A 48 -11.39 -17.74 -17.84
N ILE A 49 -11.12 -17.79 -16.52
CA ILE A 49 -9.94 -17.17 -15.91
C ILE A 49 -8.87 -18.25 -15.74
N ASN A 50 -7.73 -18.05 -16.39
CA ASN A 50 -6.58 -18.93 -16.23
C ASN A 50 -5.89 -18.70 -14.88
N PRO A 51 -5.37 -19.77 -14.23
CA PRO A 51 -4.54 -19.63 -13.04
C PRO A 51 -3.31 -18.78 -13.33
N LYS A 52 -2.90 -17.97 -12.36
CA LYS A 52 -1.66 -17.21 -12.47
C LYS A 52 -0.45 -18.13 -12.36
N THR A 53 0.55 -17.91 -13.20
CA THR A 53 1.85 -18.59 -13.06
C THR A 53 2.74 -17.83 -12.07
N VAL A 54 3.71 -18.52 -11.48
CA VAL A 54 4.70 -17.88 -10.59
C VAL A 54 5.48 -16.78 -11.32
N LEU A 55 5.85 -17.02 -12.58
CA LEU A 55 6.57 -16.05 -13.40
C LEU A 55 5.72 -14.82 -13.69
N GLY A 56 4.45 -15.01 -14.09
CA GLY A 56 3.52 -13.88 -14.29
C GLY A 56 3.22 -13.10 -13.00
N LEU A 57 3.27 -13.75 -11.83
CA LEU A 57 3.20 -13.03 -10.55
C LEU A 57 4.45 -12.18 -10.30
N ILE A 58 5.65 -12.71 -10.57
CA ILE A 58 6.91 -11.99 -10.36
C ILE A 58 6.96 -10.73 -11.23
N GLU A 59 6.56 -10.82 -12.50
CA GLU A 59 6.53 -9.67 -13.42
C GLU A 59 5.66 -8.51 -12.90
N ILE A 60 4.58 -8.83 -12.20
CA ILE A 60 3.67 -7.82 -11.61
C ILE A 60 4.18 -7.34 -10.25
N VAL A 61 4.67 -8.26 -9.43
CA VAL A 61 5.08 -8.01 -8.04
C VAL A 61 6.37 -7.21 -7.97
N MET A 62 7.36 -7.51 -8.81
CA MET A 62 8.68 -6.86 -8.76
C MET A 62 8.62 -5.33 -8.82
N PRO A 63 7.90 -4.69 -9.77
CA PRO A 63 7.77 -3.23 -9.77
C PRO A 63 6.96 -2.71 -8.57
N HIS A 64 5.93 -3.44 -8.12
CA HIS A 64 5.14 -3.05 -6.94
C HIS A 64 5.98 -3.10 -5.66
N PHE A 65 6.80 -4.13 -5.50
CA PHE A 65 7.73 -4.29 -4.39
C PHE A 65 8.61 -3.06 -4.29
N PHE A 66 9.31 -2.70 -5.37
CA PHE A 66 10.17 -1.53 -5.38
C PHE A 66 9.42 -0.23 -5.07
N ALA A 67 8.26 -0.01 -5.71
CA ALA A 67 7.47 1.19 -5.51
C ALA A 67 6.98 1.35 -4.05
N ILE A 68 6.46 0.28 -3.44
CA ILE A 68 5.92 0.30 -2.07
C ILE A 68 7.02 0.67 -1.06
N PHE A 69 8.19 0.03 -1.14
CA PHE A 69 9.28 0.32 -0.19
C PHE A 69 9.86 1.71 -0.38
N LEU A 70 9.98 2.17 -1.63
CA LEU A 70 10.44 3.52 -1.91
C LEU A 70 9.46 4.56 -1.35
N VAL A 71 8.16 4.36 -1.55
CA VAL A 71 7.09 5.23 -1.01
C VAL A 71 7.18 5.33 0.52
N ILE A 72 7.23 4.19 1.22
CA ILE A 72 7.29 4.17 2.67
C ILE A 72 8.57 4.86 3.16
N PHE A 73 9.70 4.60 2.50
CA PHE A 73 10.97 5.25 2.82
C PHE A 73 10.87 6.78 2.70
N ILE A 74 10.35 7.28 1.58
CA ILE A 74 10.23 8.73 1.34
C ILE A 74 9.32 9.39 2.38
N ILE A 75 8.12 8.85 2.62
CA ILE A 75 7.17 9.45 3.57
C ILE A 75 7.72 9.38 4.99
N SER A 76 8.32 8.26 5.38
CA SER A 76 8.95 8.11 6.70
C SER A 76 10.09 9.10 6.88
N HIS A 77 10.98 9.22 5.88
CA HIS A 77 12.07 10.18 5.88
C HIS A 77 11.54 11.62 6.03
N LEU A 78 10.48 11.98 5.32
CA LEU A 78 9.86 13.30 5.45
C LEU A 78 9.24 13.55 6.84
N LEU A 79 8.61 12.54 7.43
CA LEU A 79 8.09 12.61 8.80
C LEU A 79 9.20 12.82 9.84
N TYR A 80 10.38 12.23 9.63
CA TYR A 80 11.52 12.38 10.53
C TYR A 80 12.16 13.78 10.54
N PHE A 81 11.88 14.64 9.55
CA PHE A 81 12.27 16.06 9.62
C PHE A 81 11.48 16.86 10.66
N PHE A 82 10.38 16.31 11.15
CA PHE A 82 9.63 16.88 12.27
C PHE A 82 10.09 16.24 13.59
N LYS A 83 9.51 16.65 14.72
CA LYS A 83 9.89 16.09 16.02
C LYS A 83 9.67 14.57 16.01
N ILE A 84 10.78 13.84 16.13
CA ILE A 84 10.77 12.37 16.15
C ILE A 84 9.97 11.92 17.38
N LYS A 85 8.95 11.11 17.13
CA LYS A 85 8.16 10.44 18.17
C LYS A 85 8.15 8.95 17.86
N ILE A 86 8.17 8.12 18.90
CA ILE A 86 8.15 6.66 18.79
C ILE A 86 6.98 6.15 17.91
N TYR A 87 5.84 6.82 17.98
CA TYR A 87 4.65 6.47 17.19
C TYR A 87 4.85 6.57 15.67
N HIS A 88 5.70 7.50 15.19
CA HIS A 88 6.01 7.59 13.76
C HIS A 88 6.81 6.38 13.29
N PHE A 89 7.77 5.92 14.10
CA PHE A 89 8.55 4.72 13.80
C PHE A 89 7.66 3.46 13.79
N ILE A 90 6.80 3.31 14.79
CA ILE A 90 5.85 2.19 14.87
C ILE A 90 4.91 2.21 13.65
N LEU A 91 4.35 3.36 13.31
CA LEU A 91 3.46 3.51 12.15
C LEU A 91 4.17 3.13 10.85
N SER A 92 5.37 3.66 10.60
CA SER A 92 6.19 3.29 9.45
C SER A 92 6.48 1.79 9.39
N GLY A 93 6.78 1.16 10.53
CA GLY A 93 7.04 -0.27 10.62
C GLY A 93 5.81 -1.13 10.32
N ILE A 94 4.64 -0.76 10.84
CA ILE A 94 3.38 -1.44 10.57
C ILE A 94 3.01 -1.31 9.08
N THR A 95 3.09 -0.10 8.52
CA THR A 95 2.82 0.13 7.08
C THR A 95 3.77 -0.67 6.20
N PHE A 96 5.06 -0.74 6.58
CA PHE A 96 6.05 -1.56 5.88
C PHE A 96 5.70 -3.05 5.89
N LEU A 97 5.40 -3.60 7.07
CA LEU A 97 5.03 -5.01 7.20
C LEU A 97 3.74 -5.33 6.43
N ALA A 98 2.76 -4.43 6.48
CA ALA A 98 1.51 -4.57 5.72
C ALA A 98 1.76 -4.61 4.21
N GLY A 99 2.55 -3.68 3.67
CA GLY A 99 2.89 -3.69 2.23
C GLY A 99 3.66 -4.95 1.81
N PHE A 100 4.58 -5.44 2.65
CA PHE A 100 5.31 -6.68 2.40
C PHE A 100 4.40 -7.92 2.41
N LEU A 101 3.48 -8.00 3.39
CA LEU A 101 2.54 -9.10 3.51
C LEU A 101 1.51 -9.11 2.36
N ASP A 102 1.07 -7.95 1.88
CA ASP A 102 0.19 -7.86 0.70
C ASP A 102 0.87 -8.49 -0.54
N ILE A 103 2.15 -8.22 -0.73
CA ILE A 103 2.92 -8.82 -1.83
C ILE A 103 3.04 -10.34 -1.67
N ILE A 104 3.49 -10.79 -0.50
CA ILE A 104 3.72 -12.22 -0.22
C ILE A 104 2.42 -13.01 -0.32
N SER A 105 1.29 -12.43 0.07
CA SER A 105 -0.01 -13.09 0.05
C SER A 105 -0.33 -13.69 -1.32
N ASN A 106 0.10 -13.06 -2.42
CA ASN A 106 -0.09 -13.61 -3.78
C ASN A 106 0.54 -14.99 -3.96
N PHE A 107 1.76 -15.16 -3.45
CA PHE A 107 2.49 -16.42 -3.54
C PHE A 107 1.92 -17.47 -2.60
N LEU A 108 1.50 -17.06 -1.39
CA LEU A 108 0.87 -17.94 -0.42
C LEU A 108 -0.48 -18.47 -0.94
N ILE A 109 -1.27 -17.62 -1.60
CA ILE A 109 -2.54 -18.02 -2.21
C ILE A 109 -2.29 -19.02 -3.34
N LEU A 110 -1.29 -18.76 -4.18
CA LEU A 110 -0.99 -19.64 -5.32
C LEU A 110 -0.43 -21.00 -4.91
N LYS A 111 0.46 -21.06 -3.91
CA LYS A 111 1.21 -22.28 -3.56
C LYS A 111 0.74 -23.02 -2.32
N ILE A 112 0.07 -22.35 -1.38
CA ILE A 112 -0.23 -22.94 -0.07
C ILE A 112 -1.73 -23.13 0.12
N SER A 113 -2.52 -22.05 0.12
CA SER A 113 -3.96 -22.14 0.37
C SER A 113 -4.71 -20.87 -0.01
N SER A 114 -5.94 -21.02 -0.50
CA SER A 114 -6.88 -19.92 -0.74
C SER A 114 -7.22 -19.12 0.53
N SER A 115 -7.06 -19.68 1.73
CA SER A 115 -7.28 -18.98 3.00
C SER A 115 -6.37 -17.76 3.17
N PHE A 116 -5.22 -17.70 2.49
CA PHE A 116 -4.35 -16.52 2.53
C PHE A 116 -4.93 -15.29 1.82
N ALA A 117 -6.10 -15.41 1.15
CA ALA A 117 -6.84 -14.27 0.63
C ALA A 117 -7.32 -13.33 1.75
N TYR A 118 -7.59 -13.81 2.97
CA TYR A 118 -7.86 -12.94 4.12
C TYR A 118 -6.65 -12.08 4.48
N LEU A 119 -5.46 -12.69 4.50
CA LEU A 119 -4.20 -11.98 4.75
C LEU A 119 -3.99 -10.88 3.71
N LYS A 120 -4.32 -11.15 2.45
CA LYS A 120 -4.23 -10.14 1.38
C LYS A 120 -5.08 -8.91 1.67
N ILE A 121 -6.39 -9.09 1.93
CA ILE A 121 -7.30 -7.98 2.20
C ILE A 121 -6.84 -7.17 3.41
N PHE A 122 -6.51 -7.86 4.51
CA PHE A 122 -6.10 -7.19 5.73
C PHE A 122 -4.79 -6.41 5.56
N SER A 123 -3.83 -6.99 4.84
CA SER A 123 -2.53 -6.35 4.58
C SER A 123 -2.71 -5.12 3.69
N PHE A 124 -3.50 -5.22 2.62
CA PHE A 124 -3.82 -4.09 1.75
C PHE A 124 -4.49 -2.94 2.51
N LEU A 125 -5.54 -3.23 3.29
CA LEU A 125 -6.26 -2.21 4.06
C LEU A 125 -5.36 -1.54 5.10
N THR A 126 -4.53 -2.34 5.79
CA THR A 126 -3.58 -1.81 6.78
C THR A 126 -2.53 -0.93 6.11
N PHE A 127 -2.05 -1.30 4.92
CA PHE A 127 -1.09 -0.52 4.15
C PHE A 127 -1.69 0.82 3.70
N GLU A 128 -2.85 0.80 3.04
CA GLU A 128 -3.53 2.03 2.56
C GLU A 128 -3.85 2.97 3.72
N PHE A 129 -4.38 2.43 4.83
CA PHE A 129 -4.67 3.22 6.02
C PHE A 129 -3.40 3.79 6.66
N GLY A 130 -2.32 3.01 6.71
CA GLY A 130 -1.02 3.45 7.22
C GLY A 130 -0.44 4.61 6.40
N ILE A 131 -0.45 4.48 5.07
CA ILE A 131 -0.03 5.55 4.15
C ILE A 131 -0.90 6.80 4.35
N PHE A 132 -2.23 6.65 4.40
CA PHE A 132 -3.15 7.75 4.65
C PHE A 132 -2.83 8.49 5.96
N LEU A 133 -2.64 7.77 7.07
CA LEU A 133 -2.29 8.36 8.36
C LEU A 133 -0.95 9.10 8.31
N MET A 134 0.06 8.54 7.66
CA MET A 134 1.37 9.16 7.53
C MET A 134 1.29 10.49 6.76
N ILE A 135 0.53 10.53 5.66
CA ILE A 135 0.29 11.74 4.86
C ILE A 135 -0.51 12.77 5.67
N PHE A 136 -1.53 12.31 6.39
CA PHE A 136 -2.34 13.17 7.26
C PHE A 136 -1.49 13.85 8.33
N ILE A 137 -0.65 13.09 9.05
CA ILE A 137 0.28 13.64 10.05
C ILE A 137 1.23 14.65 9.41
N LEU A 138 1.76 14.33 8.23
CA LEU A 138 2.67 15.20 7.49
C LEU A 138 1.99 16.52 7.09
N PHE A 139 0.73 16.48 6.64
CA PHE A 139 -0.08 17.66 6.37
C PHE A 139 -0.27 18.54 7.63
N PHE A 140 -0.67 17.95 8.77
CA PHE A 140 -0.83 18.69 10.03
C PHE A 140 0.47 19.33 10.51
N ASN A 141 1.59 18.64 10.36
CA ASN A 141 2.90 19.15 10.74
C ASN A 141 3.35 20.35 9.87
N ILE A 142 2.93 20.41 8.60
CA ILE A 142 3.22 21.55 7.73
C ILE A 142 2.38 22.77 8.10
N ILE A 143 1.09 22.56 8.40
CA ILE A 143 0.16 23.63 8.80
C ILE A 143 0.49 24.19 10.18
N SER A 144 0.78 23.35 11.16
CA SER A 144 1.15 23.83 12.50
C SER A 144 2.40 24.73 12.48
N LYS A 145 3.36 24.43 11.60
CA LYS A 145 4.58 25.23 11.37
C LYS A 145 4.35 26.44 10.41
N LEU A 146 3.11 26.72 10.01
CA LEU A 146 2.68 27.97 9.36
C LEU A 146 2.18 29.02 10.36
N ASN A 147 1.80 28.61 11.57
CA ASN A 147 1.22 29.48 12.60
C ASN A 147 2.24 30.01 13.63
N HIS A 148 3.52 29.68 13.46
CA HIS A 148 4.68 30.21 14.17
C HIS A 148 5.74 30.64 13.17
#